data_AF-A0A2N2CAU9-F1
#
_entry.id   AF-A0A2N2CAU9-F1
#
_cell.length_a   1.000
_cell.length_b   1.000
_cell.length_c   1.000
_cell.angle_alpha   90.00
_cell.angle_beta   90.00
_cell.angle_gamma   90.00
#
_symmetry.space_group_name_H-M   'P 1'
#
loop_
_entity.id
_entity.type
_entity.pdbx_description
1 polymer ?
#
loop_
_entity_poly.entity_id
_entity_poly.type
_entity_poly.pdbx_seq_one_letter_code
_entity_poly.pdbx_strand_id
1 'polypeptide(L)' 'MGKDKITIYTDGACSNNQSADNIGGYGAILSYKNHIKEIFGGSVNTTNNIMELTAMIEALKLV' A
#
# COMPACT_ATOMS: atom_id res chain seq x y z
N MET A 1 18.90 -16.24 -18.67
CA MET A 1 17.63 -15.51 -18.81
C MET A 1 17.33 -14.83 -17.49
N GLY A 2 17.28 -13.50 -17.45
CA GLY A 2 16.88 -12.78 -16.24
C GLY A 2 15.39 -12.95 -16.01
N LYS A 3 14.95 -13.30 -14.80
CA LYS A 3 13.53 -13.30 -14.46
C LYS A 3 13.00 -11.89 -14.62
N ASP A 4 11.88 -11.74 -15.34
CA ASP A 4 11.10 -10.51 -15.34
C ASP A 4 10.73 -10.17 -13.88
N LYS A 5 11.04 -8.95 -13.43
CA LYS A 5 10.80 -8.50 -12.06
C LYS A 5 9.77 -7.38 -12.04
N ILE A 6 8.81 -7.49 -11.13
CA ILE A 6 7.94 -6.38 -10.74
C ILE A 6 8.56 -5.76 -9.48
N THR A 7 8.74 -4.44 -9.48
CA THR A 7 9.13 -3.68 -8.29
C THR A 7 7.89 -3.04 -7.70
N ILE A 8 7.64 -3.27 -6.41
CA ILE A 8 6.51 -2.71 -5.69
C ILE A 8 7.03 -1.73 -4.65
N TYR A 9 6.54 -0.51 -4.68
CA TYR A 9 6.73 0.50 -3.63
C TYR A 9 5.43 0.61 -2.85
N THR A 10 5.50 0.58 -1.53
CA THR A 10 4.32 0.62 -0.64
C THR A 10 4.52 1.68 0.41
N ASP A 11 3.44 2.37 0.77
CA ASP A 11 3.40 3.27 1.90
C ASP A 11 2.03 3.21 2.60
N GLY A 12 2.01 3.52 3.88
CA GLY A 12 0.80 3.53 4.69
C GLY A 12 0.94 4.50 5.86
N ALA A 13 -0.09 5.31 6.06
CA ALA A 13 -0.10 6.33 7.11
C ALA A 13 -1.47 6.44 7.76
N CYS A 14 -1.50 6.78 9.05
CA CYS A 14 -2.70 7.01 9.83
C CYS A 14 -2.55 8.28 10.67
N SER A 15 -3.48 9.23 10.49
CA SER A 15 -3.58 10.43 11.33
C SER A 15 -4.25 10.07 12.65
N ASN A 16 -3.72 10.56 13.77
CA ASN A 16 -4.17 10.22 15.12
C ASN A 16 -4.14 8.71 15.43
N ASN A 17 -3.06 8.04 15.01
CA ASN A 17 -2.80 6.62 15.22
C ASN A 17 -3.19 6.12 16.63
N GLN A 18 -4.00 5.06 16.71
CA GLN A 18 -4.52 4.44 17.96
C GLN A 18 -5.56 5.26 18.74
N SER A 19 -6.01 6.41 18.24
CA SER A 19 -7.17 7.12 18.81
C SER A 19 -8.50 6.58 18.29
N ALA A 20 -9.60 6.84 19.01
CA ALA A 20 -10.93 6.41 18.59
C ALA A 20 -11.39 7.04 17.26
N ASP A 21 -10.96 8.27 17.00
CA ASP A 21 -11.25 9.03 15.77
C ASP A 21 -9.98 9.21 14.95
N ASN A 22 -9.67 8.18 14.16
CA ASN A 22 -8.51 8.17 13.29
C ASN A 22 -8.88 7.80 11.84
N ILE A 23 -8.07 8.27 10.90
CA ILE A 23 -8.20 7.98 9.47
C ILE A 23 -6.81 7.61 8.95
N GLY A 24 -6.74 6.47 8.27
CA GLY A 24 -5.54 6.03 7.59
C GLY A 24 -5.77 5.81 6.11
N GLY A 25 -4.68 5.93 5.36
CA GLY A 25 -4.59 5.67 3.94
C GLY A 25 -3.39 4.77 3.64
N TYR A 26 -3.49 4.03 2.55
CA TYR A 26 -2.41 3.22 2.01
C TYR A 26 -2.25 3.52 0.52
N GLY A 27 -1.05 3.31 0.00
CA GLY A 27 -0.76 3.42 -1.42
C GLY A 27 0.32 2.44 -1.86
N ALA A 28 0.24 1.97 -3.10
CA ALA A 28 1.31 1.19 -3.70
C ALA A 28 1.47 1.49 -5.20
N ILE A 29 2.72 1.41 -5.66
CA ILE A 29 3.11 1.54 -7.07
C ILE A 29 3.75 0.22 -7.51
N LEU A 30 3.14 -0.45 -8.49
CA LEU A 30 3.70 -1.62 -9.16
C LEU A 30 4.35 -1.16 -10.47
N SER A 31 5.67 -1.35 -10.58
CA SER A 31 6.47 -0.99 -11.74
C SER A 31 6.98 -2.23 -12.46
N TYR A 32 6.67 -2.34 -13.76
CA TYR A 32 7.12 -3.41 -14.64
C TYR A 32 7.46 -2.87 -16.03
N LYS A 33 8.75 -2.86 -16.38
CA LYS A 33 9.26 -2.28 -17.63
C LYS A 33 8.81 -0.82 -17.78
N ASN A 34 7.96 -0.53 -18.77
CA ASN A 34 7.42 0.81 -19.01
C ASN A 34 5.98 0.98 -18.49
N HIS A 35 5.48 0.02 -17.71
CA HIS A 35 4.15 0.05 -17.13
C HIS A 35 4.22 0.37 -15.65
N ILE A 36 3.34 1.28 -15.24
CA ILE A 36 3.14 1.66 -13.85
C ILE A 36 1.66 1.44 -13.54
N LYS A 37 1.38 0.81 -12.41
CA LYS A 37 0.05 0.71 -11.84
C LYS A 37 0.06 1.23 -10.42
N GLU A 38 -0.80 2.19 -10.15
CA GLU A 38 -1.00 2.77 -8.83
C GLU A 38 -2.27 2.20 -8.21
N ILE A 39 -2.21 1.91 -6.92
CA ILE A 39 -3.37 1.55 -6.10
C ILE A 39 -3.33 2.33 -4.80
N PHE A 40 -4.50 2.66 -4.27
CA PHE A 40 -4.64 3.38 -3.02
C PHE A 40 -6.02 3.14 -2.42
N GLY A 41 -6.12 3.38 -1.12
CA GLY A 41 -7.37 3.31 -0.38
C GLY A 41 -7.20 3.85 1.04
N GLY A 42 -8.24 3.75 1.84
CA GLY A 42 -8.19 4.21 3.23
C GLY A 42 -9.26 3.58 4.11
N SER A 43 -9.07 3.69 5.42
CA SER A 43 -9.97 3.18 6.44
C SER A 43 -10.05 4.15 7.61
N VAL A 44 -11.24 4.25 8.20
CA VAL A 44 -11.43 4.82 9.54
C VAL A 44 -11.00 3.80 10.59
N ASN A 45 -10.66 4.27 11.80
CA ASN A 45 -10.33 3.45 12.97
C ASN A 45 -9.29 2.35 12.66
N THR A 46 -8.15 2.76 12.13
CA THR A 46 -7.01 1.94 11.74
C THR A 46 -5.72 2.41 12.42
N THR A 47 -4.57 1.84 12.05
CA THR A 47 -3.25 2.24 12.55
C THR A 47 -2.25 2.36 11.41
N ASN A 48 -1.12 3.03 11.66
CA ASN A 48 -0.02 3.11 10.68
C ASN A 48 0.36 1.72 10.17
N ASN A 49 0.62 0.79 11.09
CA ASN A 49 1.05 -0.57 10.76
C ASN A 49 0.00 -1.35 9.94
N ILE A 50 -1.29 -1.17 10.23
CA ILE A 50 -2.35 -1.80 9.43
C ILE A 50 -2.32 -1.23 8.00
N MET A 51 -2.14 0.08 7.82
CA MET A 51 -2.08 0.69 6.49
C MET A 51 -0.83 0.27 5.71
N GLU A 52 0.34 0.23 6.35
CA GLU A 52 1.59 -0.24 5.72
C GLU A 52 1.46 -1.69 5.22
N LEU A 53 0.90 -2.58 6.05
CA LEU A 53 0.65 -3.97 5.67
C LEU A 53 -0.45 -4.10 4.61
N THR A 54 -1.48 -3.26 4.68
CA THR A 54 -2.56 -3.23 3.68
C THR A 54 -2.02 -2.87 2.30
N ALA A 55 -1.14 -1.85 2.19
CA ALA A 55 -0.48 -1.53 0.92
C ALA A 55 0.25 -2.72 0.31
N MET A 56 1.01 -3.46 1.13
CA MET A 56 1.73 -4.65 0.68
C MET A 56 0.78 -5.77 0.23
N ILE A 57 -0.26 -6.06 1.02
CA ILE A 57 -1.23 -7.12 0.72
C ILE A 57 -2.00 -6.81 -0.57
N GLU A 58 -2.52 -5.59 -0.71
CA GLU A 58 -3.27 -5.17 -1.89
C GLU A 58 -2.42 -5.15 -3.15
N ALA A 59 -1.14 -4.78 -3.04
CA ALA A 59 -0.22 -4.86 -4.18
C ALA A 59 0.06 -6.31 -4.59
N LEU A 60 0.29 -7.21 -3.62
CA LEU A 60 0.58 -8.63 -3.90
C LEU A 60 -0.60 -9.38 -4.52
N LYS A 61 -1.84 -8.95 -4.30
CA LYS A 61 -3.03 -9.51 -4.98
C LYS A 61 -3.07 -9.25 -6.49
N LEU A 62 -2.22 -8.33 -6.98
CA LEU A 62 -2.18 -7.89 -8.38
C LEU A 62 -0.95 -8.38 -9.15
N VAL A 63 -0.11 -9.19 -8.51
CA VAL A 63 1.10 -9.80 -9.10
C VAL A 63 0.75 -11.07 -9.86
#